data_AF-A0A8S3WDN1-F1
#
_entry.id   AF-A0A8S3WDN1-F1
#
_cell.length_a   1.000
_cell.length_b   1.000
_cell.length_c   1.000
_cell.angle_alpha   90.00
_cell.angle_beta   90.00
_cell.angle_gamma   90.00
#
_symmetry.space_group_name_H-M   'P 1'
#
loop_
_entity.id
_entity.type
_entity.pdbx_description
1 polymer ?
#
loop_
_entity_poly.entity_id
_entity_poly.type
_entity_poly.pdbx_seq_one_letter_code
_entity_poly.pdbx_strand_id
1 'polypeptide(L)'
;MTTRTSSPVPSTSSSITNEPAKTENNFMELSESAIYDDTGITGFMEQRYATPKSIIKQKLSEKNNIALTSDILTLTNSTRSFIVVTAHFLNTE
;
A
#
# COMPACT_ATOMS: atom_id res chain seq x y z
N MET A 1 -54.95 46.40 45.81
CA MET A 1 -53.52 46.02 45.68
C MET A 1 -53.51 44.69 44.97
N THR A 2 -53.31 44.71 43.65
CA THR A 2 -53.55 43.55 42.78
C THR A 2 -52.34 43.43 41.87
N THR A 3 -51.58 42.35 42.03
CA THR A 3 -50.29 42.10 41.38
C THR A 3 -50.51 41.60 39.95
N ARG A 4 -49.91 42.27 38.96
CA ARG A 4 -49.76 41.74 37.60
C ARG A 4 -48.32 41.25 37.46
N THR A 5 -48.14 39.95 37.43
CA THR A 5 -46.88 39.26 37.16
C THR A 5 -46.64 39.23 35.66
N SER A 6 -45.64 39.96 35.16
CA SER A 6 -45.13 39.79 33.80
C SER A 6 -44.07 38.69 33.79
N SER A 7 -44.31 37.62 33.05
CA SER A 7 -43.33 36.54 32.85
C SER A 7 -42.14 37.03 32.01
N PRO A 8 -40.90 36.60 32.28
CA PRO A 8 -39.76 36.96 31.44
C PRO A 8 -39.79 36.22 30.10
N VAL A 9 -39.43 36.91 29.03
CA VAL A 9 -39.21 36.33 27.69
C VAL A 9 -37.91 35.50 27.74
N PRO A 10 -37.85 34.26 27.21
CA PRO A 10 -36.63 33.48 27.24
C PRO A 10 -35.62 34.07 26.25
N SER A 11 -34.46 34.50 26.74
CA SER A 11 -33.31 34.81 25.88
C SER A 11 -32.61 33.52 25.49
N THR A 12 -32.67 33.16 24.21
CA THR A 12 -31.89 32.04 23.67
C THR A 12 -30.44 32.49 23.55
N SER A 13 -29.59 32.14 24.51
CA SER A 13 -28.14 32.19 24.28
C SER A 13 -27.77 31.02 23.38
N SER A 14 -27.57 31.27 22.08
CA SER A 14 -26.92 30.30 21.21
C SER A 14 -25.48 30.16 21.68
N SER A 15 -25.21 29.13 22.47
CA SER A 15 -23.83 28.73 22.77
C SER A 15 -23.26 28.19 21.48
N ILE A 16 -22.40 28.96 20.83
CA ILE A 16 -21.54 28.43 19.78
C ILE A 16 -20.53 27.54 20.51
N THR A 17 -20.81 26.24 20.55
CA THR A 17 -19.81 25.27 20.98
C THR A 17 -18.73 25.25 19.91
N ASN A 18 -17.59 25.89 20.20
CA ASN A 18 -16.38 25.76 19.40
C ASN A 18 -15.80 24.37 19.66
N GLU A 19 -16.47 23.33 19.18
CA GLU A 19 -15.81 22.04 19.00
C GLU A 19 -14.78 22.22 17.89
N PRO A 20 -13.48 21.94 18.12
CA PRO A 20 -12.53 21.91 17.02
C PRO A 20 -13.02 20.87 16.02
N ALA A 21 -12.98 21.21 14.73
CA ALA A 21 -13.31 20.26 13.67
C ALA A 21 -12.46 19.01 13.87
N LYS A 22 -13.08 17.89 14.26
CA LYS A 22 -12.44 16.58 14.28
C LYS A 22 -12.27 16.12 12.83
N THR A 23 -11.26 16.68 12.16
CA THR A 23 -10.89 16.30 10.79
C THR A 23 -9.42 15.92 10.73
N GLU A 24 -8.92 15.22 11.74
CA GLU A 24 -7.61 14.57 11.71
C GLU A 24 -7.82 13.29 12.52
N ASN A 25 -8.04 12.13 11.89
CA ASN A 25 -6.96 11.14 11.73
C ASN A 25 -7.33 9.97 10.79
N ASN A 26 -8.23 10.15 9.83
CA ASN A 26 -8.67 9.01 8.99
C ASN A 26 -7.64 8.59 7.91
N PHE A 27 -6.56 9.36 7.70
CA PHE A 27 -5.55 9.01 6.71
C PHE A 27 -4.50 8.02 7.25
N MET A 28 -4.23 8.05 8.56
CA MET A 28 -3.22 7.18 9.17
C MET A 28 -3.79 5.84 9.67
N GLU A 29 -5.06 5.81 10.08
CA GLU A 29 -5.76 4.59 10.50
C GLU A 29 -6.09 3.65 9.32
N LEU A 30 -6.33 4.22 8.13
CA LEU A 30 -6.42 3.47 6.87
C LEU A 30 -5.06 2.97 6.38
N SER A 31 -3.97 3.60 6.82
CA SER A 31 -2.61 3.13 6.53
C SER A 31 -2.22 1.97 7.45
N GLU A 32 -2.56 1.98 8.73
CA GLU A 32 -2.21 0.89 9.65
C GLU A 32 -3.00 -0.39 9.39
N SER A 33 -4.26 -0.32 8.96
CA SER A 33 -5.07 -1.51 8.70
C SER A 33 -4.81 -2.17 7.34
N ALA A 34 -4.32 -1.42 6.34
CA ALA A 34 -4.00 -1.94 5.00
C ALA A 34 -2.52 -2.36 4.83
N ILE A 35 -1.66 -2.11 5.82
CA ILE A 35 -0.21 -2.43 5.77
C ILE A 35 0.11 -3.78 6.44
N TYR A 36 -0.83 -4.38 7.19
CA TYR A 36 -0.62 -5.64 7.93
C TYR A 36 -1.18 -6.90 7.27
N ASP A 37 -1.69 -6.80 6.05
CA ASP A 37 -2.03 -7.97 5.25
C ASP A 37 -0.99 -8.12 4.13
N ASP A 38 -0.65 -9.36 3.79
CA ASP A 38 0.29 -9.75 2.72
C ASP A 38 -0.18 -9.27 1.32
N THR A 39 -1.18 -8.40 1.27
CA THR A 39 -1.86 -7.90 0.08
C THR A 39 -1.42 -6.50 -0.33
N GLY A 40 -0.85 -5.69 0.58
CA GLY A 40 -0.44 -4.32 0.26
C GLY A 40 0.77 -4.27 -0.67
N ILE A 41 1.98 -4.34 -0.10
CA ILE A 41 3.21 -4.20 -0.89
C ILE A 41 3.44 -5.39 -1.82
N THR A 42 3.22 -6.62 -1.34
CA THR A 42 3.35 -7.83 -2.16
C THR A 42 2.38 -7.79 -3.35
N GLY A 43 1.10 -7.47 -3.11
CA GLY A 43 0.10 -7.34 -4.18
C GLY A 43 0.43 -6.25 -5.20
N PHE A 44 0.91 -5.08 -4.76
CA PHE A 44 1.39 -4.04 -5.67
C PHE A 44 2.60 -4.51 -6.50
N MET A 45 3.54 -5.26 -5.92
CA MET A 45 4.68 -5.80 -6.66
C MET A 45 4.25 -6.86 -7.69
N GLU A 46 3.35 -7.76 -7.32
CA GLU A 46 2.79 -8.74 -8.24
C GLU A 46 2.10 -8.08 -9.43
N GLN A 47 1.26 -7.07 -9.17
CA GLN A 47 0.59 -6.31 -10.21
C GLN A 47 1.59 -5.56 -11.09
N ARG A 48 2.61 -4.92 -10.49
CA ARG A 48 3.65 -4.18 -11.22
C ARG A 48 4.42 -5.08 -12.19
N TYR A 49 4.68 -6.32 -11.81
CA TYR A 49 5.44 -7.25 -12.64
C TYR A 49 4.58 -8.17 -13.51
N ALA A 50 3.25 -8.10 -13.46
CA ALA A 50 2.36 -8.94 -14.25
C ALA A 50 2.62 -8.85 -15.76
N THR A 51 2.65 -7.63 -16.31
CA THR A 51 2.88 -7.39 -17.75
C THR A 51 4.33 -7.68 -18.19
N PRO A 52 5.38 -7.20 -17.50
CA PRO A 52 6.75 -7.57 -17.86
C PRO A 52 6.99 -9.09 -17.81
N LYS A 53 6.39 -9.79 -16.84
CA LYS A 53 6.47 -11.25 -16.72
C LYS A 53 5.84 -11.96 -17.91
N SER A 54 4.69 -11.50 -18.43
CA SER A 54 4.08 -12.11 -19.63
C SER A 54 4.93 -11.90 -20.87
N ILE A 55 5.49 -10.68 -21.04
CA ILE A 55 6.39 -10.36 -22.17
C ILE A 55 7.65 -11.23 -22.13
N ILE A 56 8.30 -11.35 -20.97
CA ILE A 56 9.50 -12.19 -20.82
C ILE A 56 9.17 -13.65 -21.11
N LYS A 57 8.03 -14.17 -20.61
CA LYS A 57 7.60 -15.54 -20.90
C LYS A 57 7.41 -15.78 -22.39
N GLN A 58 6.73 -14.87 -23.09
CA GLN A 58 6.56 -14.96 -24.54
C GLN A 58 7.93 -14.98 -25.23
N LYS A 59 8.79 -14.00 -24.94
CA LYS A 59 10.13 -13.91 -25.55
C LYS A 59 10.95 -15.16 -25.33
N LEU A 60 10.93 -15.74 -24.12
CA LEU A 60 11.66 -16.97 -23.82
C LEU A 60 11.08 -18.19 -24.55
N SER A 61 9.76 -18.24 -24.75
CA SER A 61 9.11 -19.35 -25.48
C SER A 61 9.49 -19.40 -26.96
N GLU A 62 9.94 -18.26 -27.52
CA GLU A 62 10.36 -18.13 -28.92
C GLU A 62 11.87 -18.44 -29.10
N LYS A 63 12.63 -18.69 -28.02
CA LYS A 63 14.09 -18.93 -28.12
C LYS A 63 14.43 -20.41 -28.21
N ASN A 64 15.23 -20.75 -29.22
CA ASN A 64 15.77 -22.09 -29.41
C ASN A 64 16.98 -22.37 -28.52
N ASN A 65 17.76 -21.34 -28.19
CA ASN A 65 19.00 -21.46 -27.42
C ASN A 65 18.97 -20.50 -26.24
N ILE A 66 19.02 -21.05 -25.03
CA ILE A 66 19.11 -20.30 -23.78
C ILE A 66 20.31 -20.87 -23.02
N ALA A 67 21.28 -20.01 -22.69
CA ALA A 67 22.38 -20.38 -21.82
C ALA A 67 22.02 -20.02 -20.38
N LEU A 68 22.35 -20.90 -19.44
CA LEU A 68 22.14 -20.68 -18.01
C LEU A 68 23.50 -20.57 -17.31
N THR A 69 23.64 -19.55 -16.47
CA THR A 69 24.74 -19.46 -15.51
C THR A 69 24.16 -19.54 -14.10
N SER A 70 24.84 -20.27 -13.22
CA SER A 70 24.43 -20.37 -11.82
C SER A 70 25.57 -19.98 -10.89
N ASP A 71 25.24 -19.33 -9.79
CA ASP A 71 26.18 -18.95 -8.73
C ASP A 71 25.54 -19.17 -7.34
N ILE A 72 26.35 -19.22 -6.29
CA ILE A 72 25.90 -19.30 -4.91
C ILE A 72 26.17 -17.96 -4.22
N LEU A 73 25.10 -17.26 -3.88
CA LEU A 73 25.15 -16.02 -3.11
C LEU A 73 24.90 -16.33 -1.63
N THR A 74 25.87 -16.08 -0.77
CA THR A 74 25.68 -16.11 0.68
C THR A 74 25.54 -14.69 1.21
N LEU A 75 24.48 -14.43 1.97
CA LEU A 75 24.28 -13.11 2.57
C LEU A 75 25.23 -12.94 3.76
N THR A 76 25.97 -11.82 3.80
CA THR A 76 26.90 -11.53 4.90
C THR A 76 26.18 -11.56 6.25
N ASN A 77 26.79 -12.20 7.25
CA ASN A 77 26.21 -12.40 8.58
C ASN A 77 24.90 -13.20 8.59
N SER A 78 24.66 -14.02 7.55
CA SER A 78 23.52 -14.93 7.47
C SER A 78 23.98 -16.36 7.28
N THR A 79 23.22 -17.32 7.78
CA THR A 79 23.36 -18.74 7.42
C THR A 79 22.66 -19.07 6.09
N ARG A 80 22.01 -18.08 5.48
CA ARG A 80 21.27 -18.24 4.23
C ARG A 80 22.20 -18.12 3.04
N SER A 81 22.15 -19.12 2.18
CA SER A 81 22.75 -19.10 0.85
C SER A 81 21.67 -19.33 -0.20
N PHE A 82 21.84 -18.72 -1.36
CA PHE A 82 20.90 -18.75 -2.46
C PHE A 82 21.60 -19.30 -3.69
N ILE A 83 20.93 -20.20 -4.41
CA ILE A 83 21.33 -20.50 -5.78
C ILE A 83 20.74 -19.40 -6.66
N VAL A 84 21.61 -18.62 -7.28
CA VAL A 84 21.24 -17.61 -8.26
C VAL A 84 21.35 -18.24 -9.64
N VAL A 85 20.29 -18.18 -10.44
CA VAL A 85 20.29 -18.65 -11.82
C VAL A 85 20.00 -17.46 -12.73
N THR A 86 20.84 -17.26 -13.74
CA THR A 86 20.67 -16.23 -14.76
C THR A 86 20.55 -16.88 -16.13
N ALA A 87 19.51 -16.49 -16.87
CA ALA A 87 19.27 -16.94 -18.23
C ALA A 87 19.77 -15.88 -19.23
N HIS A 88 20.56 -16.32 -20.21
CA HIS A 88 21.09 -15.51 -21.29
C HIS A 88 20.54 -16.03 -22.61
N PHE A 89 20.04 -15.12 -23.45
CA PHE A 89 19.60 -15.43 -24.80
C PHE A 89 19.95 -14.28 -25.72
N LEU A 90 20.18 -14.58 -27.00
CA LEU A 90 20.39 -13.54 -28.00
C LEU A 90 19.04 -12.98 -28.45
N ASN A 91 18.92 -11.66 -28.41
CA ASN A 91 17.79 -10.95 -28.99
C ASN A 91 18.10 -10.61 -30.46
N THR A 92 18.16 -11.64 -31.30
CA THR A 92 18.12 -11.47 -32.75
C THR A 92 16.67 -11.23 -33.16
N GLU A 93 16.45 -10.16 -33.92
CA GLU A 93 15.17 -9.87 -34.60
C GLU A 93 14.86 -10.90 -35.69
#